data_AF-A0A015LEE3-F1
#
_entry.id   AF-A0A015LEE3-F1
#
_cell.length_a   1.000
_cell.length_b   1.000
_cell.length_c   1.000
_cell.angle_alpha   90.00
_cell.angle_beta   90.00
_cell.angle_gamma   90.00
#
_symmetry.space_group_name_H-M   'P 1'
#
loop_
_entity.id
_entity.type
_entity.pdbx_description
1 polymer ?
#
loop_
_entity_poly.entity_id
_entity_poly.type
_entity_poly.pdbx_seq_one_letter_code
_entity_poly.pdbx_strand_id
1 'polypeptide(L)'
;MSKLPADCWNEIFEYLEDDIHTLYSCILVNRLWCEVSVRILWRNEQNYTTSNFSTLITCLPNESKEILSKNEITILTPTLKPPIFNYASFCKVLSVNRVYYKIGRLLKNQQNILLQRSTPNVHERNPFFKNSIFFTHIHI
;
A
#
# COMPACT_ATOMS: atom_id res chain seq x y z
N MET A 1 -14.17 10.87 34.39
CA MET A 1 -13.38 11.29 33.21
C MET A 1 -14.36 11.62 32.09
N SER A 2 -14.60 12.89 31.83
CA SER A 2 -15.37 13.32 30.66
C SER A 2 -14.62 12.89 29.39
N LYS A 3 -15.31 12.15 28.50
CA LYS A 3 -14.73 11.79 27.20
C LYS A 3 -14.90 12.98 26.27
N LEU A 4 -13.80 13.49 25.73
CA LEU A 4 -13.83 14.44 24.63
C LEU A 4 -14.59 13.82 23.43
N PRO A 5 -15.45 14.59 22.74
CA PRO A 5 -16.07 14.15 21.49
C PRO A 5 -15.05 13.71 20.45
N ALA A 6 -15.45 12.82 19.54
CA ALA A 6 -14.56 12.33 18.48
C ALA A 6 -14.02 13.46 17.59
N ASP A 7 -14.83 14.49 17.32
CA ASP A 7 -14.43 15.62 16.48
C ASP A 7 -13.32 16.46 17.13
N CYS A 8 -13.36 16.63 18.45
CA CYS A 8 -12.28 17.31 19.17
C CYS A 8 -10.98 16.52 19.11
N TRP A 9 -11.04 15.18 19.15
CA TRP A 9 -9.85 14.36 18.92
C TRP A 9 -9.33 14.54 17.50
N ASN A 10 -10.19 14.42 16.49
CA ASN A 10 -9.79 14.60 15.09
C ASN A 10 -8.97 15.88 14.91
N GLU A 11 -9.48 17.01 15.43
CA GLU A 11 -8.79 18.31 15.36
C GLU A 11 -7.41 18.29 16.03
N ILE A 12 -7.28 17.71 17.23
CA ILE A 12 -5.98 17.57 17.92
C ILE A 12 -5.01 16.75 17.08
N PHE A 13 -5.50 15.67 16.48
CA PHE A 13 -4.70 14.77 15.67
C PHE A 13 -4.23 15.40 14.36
N GLU A 14 -4.96 16.35 13.78
CA GLU A 14 -4.51 17.10 12.59
C GLU A 14 -3.19 17.84 12.85
N TYR A 15 -2.96 18.37 14.06
CA TYR A 15 -1.68 18.99 14.43
C TYR A 15 -0.49 18.01 14.48
N LEU A 16 -0.77 16.70 14.44
CA LEU A 16 0.24 15.65 14.43
C LEU A 16 0.57 15.16 13.00
N GLU A 17 0.01 15.75 11.94
CA GLU A 17 0.19 15.28 10.55
C GLU A 17 1.67 15.08 10.17
N ASP A 18 2.54 16.00 10.59
CA ASP A 18 3.98 15.94 10.33
C ASP A 18 4.78 15.10 11.35
N ASP A 19 4.18 14.76 12.51
CA ASP A 19 4.80 13.92 13.54
C ASP A 19 4.39 12.46 13.41
N ILE A 20 4.97 11.82 12.39
CA ILE A 20 4.74 10.41 12.04
C ILE A 20 5.02 9.47 13.24
N HIS A 21 6.02 9.78 14.07
CA HIS A 21 6.39 8.94 15.21
C HIS A 21 5.33 8.96 16.30
N THR A 22 4.78 10.14 16.59
CA THR A 22 3.65 10.28 17.52
C THR A 22 2.41 9.59 16.97
N LEU A 23 2.10 9.75 15.68
CA LEU A 23 0.97 9.04 15.03
C LEU A 23 1.11 7.51 15.14
N TYR A 24 2.30 6.95 14.94
CA TYR A 24 2.53 5.52 15.16
C TYR A 24 2.30 5.09 16.61
N SER A 25 2.69 5.92 17.57
CA SER A 25 2.44 5.65 18.99
C SER A 25 0.93 5.67 19.31
N CYS A 26 0.20 6.62 18.73
CA CYS A 26 -1.25 6.74 18.91
C CYS A 26 -2.03 5.55 18.35
N ILE A 27 -1.52 4.86 17.33
CA ILE A 27 -2.13 3.63 16.79
C ILE A 27 -2.35 2.56 17.87
N LEU A 28 -1.47 2.52 18.87
CA LEU A 28 -1.45 1.47 19.88
C LEU A 28 -2.31 1.78 21.11
N VAL A 29 -2.87 2.99 21.21
CA VAL A 29 -3.55 3.45 22.43
C VAL A 29 -4.96 2.88 22.56
N ASN A 30 -5.82 3.10 21.56
CA ASN A 30 -7.19 2.56 21.52
C ASN A 30 -7.75 2.60 20.10
N ARG A 31 -8.94 2.02 19.89
CA ARG A 31 -9.56 1.91 18.56
C ARG A 31 -9.80 3.26 17.87
N LEU A 32 -10.25 4.28 18.61
CA LEU A 32 -10.51 5.61 18.05
C LEU A 32 -9.21 6.26 17.58
N TRP A 33 -8.19 6.26 18.45
CA TRP A 33 -6.89 6.84 18.15
C TRP A 33 -6.20 6.11 16.99
N CYS A 34 -6.34 4.79 16.94
CA CYS A 34 -5.89 3.96 15.83
C CYS A 34 -6.51 4.40 14.51
N GLU A 35 -7.84 4.50 14.44
CA GLU A 35 -8.53 4.87 13.21
C GLU A 35 -8.11 6.26 12.72
N VAL A 36 -8.07 7.25 13.61
CA VAL A 36 -7.70 8.63 13.25
C VAL A 36 -6.24 8.72 12.82
N SER A 37 -5.33 8.08 13.55
CA SER A 37 -3.89 8.11 13.22
C SER A 37 -3.61 7.40 11.90
N VAL A 38 -4.23 6.24 11.67
CA VAL A 38 -4.12 5.53 10.38
C VAL A 38 -4.64 6.41 9.26
N ARG A 39 -5.80 7.06 9.43
CA ARG A 39 -6.34 7.97 8.40
C ARG A 39 -5.33 9.06 8.04
N ILE A 40 -4.71 9.71 9.03
CA ILE A 40 -3.75 10.80 8.81
C ILE A 40 -2.47 10.28 8.14
N LEU A 41 -1.89 9.19 8.65
CA LEU A 41 -0.69 8.57 8.06
C LEU A 41 -0.88 8.17 6.60
N TRP A 42 -2.10 7.79 6.22
CA TRP A 42 -2.43 7.39 4.86
C TRP A 42 -2.84 8.56 3.94
N ARG A 43 -2.88 9.81 4.41
CA ARG A 43 -3.16 10.96 3.50
C ARG A 43 -1.99 11.29 2.59
N ASN A 44 -0.76 11.14 3.09
CA ASN A 44 0.45 11.55 2.38
C ASN A 44 1.22 10.35 1.82
N GLU A 45 1.16 10.18 0.50
CA GLU A 45 1.88 9.12 -0.21
C GLU A 45 3.42 9.22 -0.13
N GLN A 46 3.99 10.37 0.26
CA GLN A 46 5.44 10.51 0.44
C GLN A 46 5.98 9.57 1.51
N ASN A 47 5.14 9.23 2.49
CA ASN A 47 5.48 8.32 3.58
C ASN A 47 5.33 6.83 3.17
N TYR A 48 4.87 6.54 1.95
CA TYR A 48 4.56 5.17 1.56
C TYR A 48 5.81 4.38 1.21
N THR A 49 5.94 3.26 1.90
CA THR A 49 6.92 2.22 1.60
C THR A 49 6.34 1.22 0.59
N THR A 50 7.16 0.28 0.12
CA THR A 50 6.70 -0.79 -0.78
C THR A 50 5.59 -1.65 -0.14
N SER A 51 5.58 -1.81 1.19
CA SER A 51 4.52 -2.57 1.87
C SER A 51 3.18 -1.84 1.84
N ASN A 52 3.17 -0.50 1.93
CA ASN A 52 1.93 0.28 1.80
C ASN A 52 1.27 0.06 0.43
N PHE A 53 2.05 0.04 -0.66
CA PHE A 53 1.51 -0.27 -1.99
C PHE A 53 0.99 -1.71 -2.09
N SER A 54 1.66 -2.67 -1.46
CA SER A 54 1.13 -4.05 -1.35
C SER A 54 -0.25 -4.07 -0.67
N THR A 55 -0.42 -3.30 0.40
CA THR A 55 -1.71 -3.14 1.08
C THR A 55 -2.75 -2.43 0.23
N LEU A 56 -2.39 -1.42 -0.58
CA LEU A 56 -3.35 -0.82 -1.52
C LEU A 56 -3.82 -1.83 -2.57
N ILE A 57 -2.91 -2.67 -3.06
CA ILE A 57 -3.23 -3.73 -4.01
C ILE A 57 -4.16 -4.78 -3.37
N THR A 58 -3.99 -5.11 -2.08
CA THR A 58 -4.95 -5.99 -1.39
C THR A 58 -6.33 -5.34 -1.21
N CYS A 59 -6.41 -4.01 -1.12
CA CYS A 59 -7.68 -3.27 -1.06
C CYS A 59 -8.42 -3.23 -2.39
N LEU A 60 -7.78 -3.58 -3.52
CA LEU A 60 -8.42 -3.50 -4.83
C LEU A 60 -9.63 -4.45 -4.94
N PRO A 61 -10.67 -4.07 -5.70
CA PRO A 61 -11.79 -4.94 -5.98
C PRO A 61 -11.34 -6.14 -6.83
N ASN A 62 -12.12 -7.23 -6.79
CA ASN A 62 -11.73 -8.49 -7.42
C ASN A 62 -11.56 -8.33 -8.93
N GLU A 63 -12.39 -7.51 -9.57
CA GLU A 63 -12.34 -7.17 -10.99
C GLU A 63 -10.98 -6.57 -11.37
N SER A 64 -10.45 -5.65 -10.55
CA SER A 64 -9.13 -5.07 -10.77
C SER A 64 -8.01 -6.09 -10.56
N LYS A 65 -8.15 -6.99 -9.57
CA LYS A 65 -7.19 -8.07 -9.33
C LYS A 65 -7.16 -9.09 -10.47
N GLU A 66 -8.31 -9.38 -11.07
CA GLU A 66 -8.40 -10.22 -12.27
C GLU A 66 -7.74 -9.57 -13.49
N ILE A 67 -7.86 -8.26 -13.65
CA ILE A 67 -7.14 -7.54 -14.71
C ILE A 67 -5.63 -7.66 -14.49
N LEU A 68 -5.16 -7.48 -13.25
CA LEU A 68 -3.74 -7.66 -12.93
C LEU A 68 -3.26 -9.09 -13.26
N SER A 69 -4.02 -10.11 -12.87
CA SER A 69 -3.65 -11.51 -13.14
C SER A 69 -3.64 -11.85 -14.63
N LYS A 70 -4.61 -11.35 -15.41
CA LYS A 70 -4.65 -11.49 -16.88
C LYS A 70 -3.46 -10.85 -17.57
N ASN A 71 -2.87 -9.82 -16.97
CA ASN A 71 -1.65 -9.16 -17.45
C ASN A 71 -0.38 -9.79 -16.87
N GLU A 72 -0.47 -10.99 -16.28
CA GLU A 72 0.64 -11.74 -15.65
C GLU A 72 1.28 -11.00 -14.46
N ILE A 73 0.60 -9.99 -13.91
CA ILE A 73 1.03 -9.26 -12.72
C ILE A 73 0.50 -9.99 -11.49
N THR A 74 1.19 -11.06 -11.09
CA THR A 74 0.87 -11.79 -9.85
C THR A 74 1.62 -11.17 -8.68
N ILE A 75 0.91 -10.35 -7.90
CA ILE A 75 1.48 -9.74 -6.70
C ILE A 75 1.28 -10.71 -5.53
N LEU A 76 2.38 -11.27 -5.04
CA LEU A 76 2.39 -12.04 -3.79
C LEU A 76 2.05 -11.11 -2.62
N THR A 77 0.77 -11.02 -2.28
CA THR A 77 0.32 -10.30 -1.10
C THR A 77 0.46 -11.23 0.11
N PRO A 78 1.15 -10.81 1.18
CA PRO A 78 1.42 -11.67 2.33
C PRO A 78 0.17 -12.06 3.13
N THR A 79 -0.97 -11.40 2.91
CA THR A 79 -2.19 -11.59 3.71
C THR A 79 -3.37 -12.02 2.84
N LEU A 80 -3.90 -13.21 3.11
CA LEU A 80 -5.18 -13.70 2.58
C LEU A 80 -6.40 -12.98 3.18
N LYS A 81 -6.21 -12.31 4.34
CA LYS A 81 -7.29 -11.63 5.05
C LYS A 81 -7.52 -10.23 4.45
N PRO A 82 -8.79 -9.79 4.39
CA PRO A 82 -9.09 -8.42 4.00
C PRO A 82 -8.43 -7.44 4.99
N PRO A 83 -8.01 -6.26 4.50
CA PRO A 83 -7.47 -5.22 5.36
C PRO A 83 -8.52 -4.75 6.38
N ILE A 84 -8.05 -4.40 7.57
CA ILE A 84 -8.92 -3.92 8.68
C ILE A 84 -9.63 -2.62 8.31
N PHE A 85 -8.95 -1.77 7.53
CA PHE A 85 -9.47 -0.49 7.06
C PHE A 85 -9.48 -0.46 5.53
N ASN A 86 -10.37 0.36 4.97
CA ASN A 86 -10.27 0.74 3.56
C ASN A 86 -9.18 1.80 3.40
N TYR A 87 -7.91 1.36 3.37
CA TYR A 87 -6.76 2.25 3.25
C TYR A 87 -6.80 3.11 1.97
N ALA A 88 -7.38 2.58 0.89
CA ALA A 88 -7.55 3.32 -0.36
C ALA A 88 -8.41 4.58 -0.16
N SER A 89 -9.48 4.51 0.65
CA SER A 89 -10.33 5.68 0.96
C SER A 89 -9.64 6.78 1.77
N PHE A 90 -8.50 6.49 2.40
CA PHE A 90 -7.73 7.47 3.17
C PHE A 90 -6.66 8.18 2.33
N CYS A 91 -6.36 7.66 1.14
CA CYS A 91 -5.40 8.25 0.22
C CYS A 91 -5.95 9.57 -0.32
N LYS A 92 -5.24 10.69 -0.12
CA LYS A 92 -5.66 11.99 -0.63
C LYS A 92 -5.25 12.20 -2.09
N VAL A 93 -3.97 11.95 -2.38
CA VAL A 93 -3.40 12.06 -3.74
C VAL A 93 -2.39 10.94 -3.93
N LEU A 94 -2.56 10.16 -5.01
CA LEU A 94 -1.61 9.16 -5.44
C LEU A 94 -1.00 9.56 -6.79
N SER A 95 0.31 9.78 -6.82
CA SER A 95 1.06 10.05 -8.02
C SER A 95 1.21 8.79 -8.85
N VAL A 96 0.66 8.79 -10.06
CA VAL A 96 0.76 7.66 -11.01
C VAL A 96 2.21 7.23 -11.22
N ASN A 97 3.14 8.19 -11.33
CA ASN A 97 4.56 7.90 -11.50
C ASN A 97 5.16 7.15 -10.30
N ARG A 98 4.77 7.52 -9.08
CA ARG A 98 5.24 6.85 -7.87
C ARG A 98 4.63 5.49 -7.70
N VAL A 99 3.32 5.35 -7.96
CA VAL A 99 2.62 4.07 -7.99
C VAL A 99 3.34 3.13 -8.97
N TYR A 100 3.56 3.57 -10.21
CA TYR A 100 4.27 2.80 -11.23
C TYR A 100 5.66 2.36 -10.76
N TYR A 101 6.47 3.28 -10.26
CA TYR A 101 7.82 2.98 -9.76
C TYR A 101 7.82 1.97 -8.60
N LYS A 102 6.89 2.14 -7.64
CA LYS A 102 6.82 1.31 -6.43
C LYS A 102 6.30 -0.09 -6.75
N ILE A 103 5.31 -0.21 -7.64
CA ILE A 103 4.83 -1.50 -8.16
C ILE A 103 5.94 -2.21 -8.93
N GLY A 104 6.65 -1.51 -9.83
CA GLY A 104 7.78 -2.08 -10.54
C GLY A 104 8.86 -2.62 -9.60
N ARG A 105 9.20 -1.86 -8.55
CA ARG A 105 10.13 -2.31 -7.50
C ARG A 105 9.60 -3.53 -6.72
N LEU A 106 8.30 -3.56 -6.42
CA LEU A 106 7.66 -4.67 -5.72
C LEU A 106 7.78 -5.97 -6.52
N LEU A 107 7.47 -5.92 -7.82
CA LEU A 107 7.59 -7.08 -8.73
C LEU A 107 9.04 -7.55 -8.86
N LYS A 108 9.99 -6.63 -8.99
CA LYS A 108 11.42 -6.95 -9.03
C LYS A 108 11.89 -7.65 -7.74
N ASN A 109 11.44 -7.17 -6.58
CA ASN A 109 11.76 -7.79 -5.30
C ASN A 109 11.18 -9.21 -5.19
N GLN A 110 9.96 -9.44 -5.68
CA GLN A 110 9.35 -10.77 -5.70
C GLN A 110 10.13 -11.73 -6.59
N GLN A 111 10.56 -11.29 -7.78
CA GLN A 111 11.41 -12.11 -8.65
C GLN A 111 12.73 -12.46 -7.98
N ASN A 112 13.40 -11.51 -7.33
CA ASN A 112 14.64 -11.80 -6.59
C ASN A 112 14.41 -12.85 -5.48
N ILE A 113 13.30 -12.76 -4.74
CA ILE A 113 12.95 -13.76 -3.72
C ILE A 113 12.71 -15.13 -4.36
N LEU A 114 12.00 -15.20 -5.48
CA LEU A 114 11.76 -16.45 -6.21
C LEU A 114 13.07 -17.04 -6.73
N LEU A 115 13.95 -16.22 -7.33
CA LEU A 115 15.27 -16.64 -7.82
C LEU A 115 16.18 -17.13 -6.69
N GLN A 116 16.18 -16.46 -5.54
CA GLN A 116 16.93 -16.92 -4.35
C GLN A 116 16.38 -18.22 -3.78
N ARG A 117 15.07 -18.46 -3.90
CA ARG A 117 14.45 -19.75 -3.52
C ARG A 117 14.70 -20.86 -4.54
N SER A 118 15.19 -20.53 -5.75
CA SER A 118 15.35 -21.47 -6.87
C SER A 118 16.78 -22.02 -7.05
N THR A 119 17.73 -21.78 -6.13
CA THR A 119 19.01 -22.50 -6.19
C THR A 119 18.89 -23.86 -5.51
N PRO A 120 19.35 -24.97 -6.14
CA PRO A 120 20.71 -25.06 -6.67
C PRO A 120 20.81 -25.33 -8.18
N ASN A 121 21.82 -24.67 -8.79
CA ASN A 121 22.42 -24.94 -10.09
C ASN A 121 21.63 -24.63 -11.40
N VAL A 122 22.41 -24.01 -12.30
CA VAL A 122 22.32 -23.94 -13.78
C VAL A 122 21.55 -22.76 -14.42
N HIS A 123 22.36 -22.02 -15.18
CA HIS A 123 22.15 -21.18 -16.36
C HIS A 123 20.74 -20.85 -16.89
N GLU A 124 20.63 -19.56 -17.26
CA GLU A 124 19.88 -18.99 -18.39
C GLU A 124 18.35 -18.84 -18.31
N ARG A 125 17.89 -17.60 -18.09
CA ARG A 125 17.38 -16.68 -19.16
C ARG A 125 16.74 -15.43 -18.55
N ASN A 126 17.00 -14.29 -19.19
CA ASN A 126 16.51 -12.96 -18.80
C ASN A 126 15.37 -12.55 -19.76
N PRO A 127 14.15 -12.23 -19.30
CA PRO A 127 13.13 -11.62 -20.15
C PRO A 127 12.64 -10.29 -19.56
N PHE A 128 13.32 -9.20 -19.87
CA PHE A 128 12.78 -7.85 -19.70
C PHE A 128 12.72 -7.17 -21.07
N PHE A 129 11.64 -7.37 -21.82
CA PHE A 129 11.13 -6.42 -22.81
C PHE A 129 9.71 -6.82 -23.21
N LYS A 130 8.71 -6.27 -22.50
CA LYS A 130 7.40 -5.91 -23.06
C LYS A 130 6.60 -5.18 -21.97
N ASN A 131 5.73 -4.27 -22.41
CA ASN A 131 4.80 -3.45 -21.62
C ASN A 131 5.29 -2.04 -21.27
N SER A 132 5.72 -1.32 -22.32
CA SER A 132 5.28 0.07 -22.49
C SER A 132 3.85 0.03 -23.06
N ILE A 133 2.97 0.94 -22.65
CA ILE A 133 1.50 0.97 -22.84
C ILE A 133 0.79 0.13 -21.77
N PHE A 134 0.07 0.73 -20.81
CA PHE A 134 -1.19 0.14 -20.31
C PHE A 134 -2.07 1.00 -19.36
N PHE A 135 -1.62 2.12 -18.80
CA PHE A 135 -2.44 2.80 -17.77
C PHE A 135 -2.96 4.18 -18.19
N THR A 136 -3.98 4.19 -19.05
CA THR A 136 -4.90 5.34 -19.22
C THR A 136 -6.28 5.12 -18.59
N HIS A 137 -6.55 3.97 -17.96
CA HIS A 137 -7.92 3.65 -17.50
C HIS A 137 -7.98 2.99 -16.10
N ILE A 138 -7.22 3.48 -15.12
CA ILE A 138 -7.52 3.19 -13.71
C ILE A 138 -8.13 4.46 -13.11
N HIS A 139 -9.45 4.42 -12.91
CA HIS A 139 -10.12 5.37 -12.02
C HIS A 139 -9.93 4.88 -10.58
N ILE A 140 -9.36 5.76 -9.75
CA ILE A 140 -9.31 5.66 -8.29
C ILE A 140 -10.69 5.97 -7.73
#